data_AF-A0A524D1Q3-F1
#
_entry.id   AF-A0A524D1Q3-F1
#
_cell.length_a   1.000
_cell.length_b   1.000
_cell.length_c   1.000
_cell.angle_alpha   90.00
_cell.angle_beta   90.00
_cell.angle_gamma   90.00
#
_symmetry.space_group_name_H-M   'P 1'
#
loop_
_entity.id
_entity.type
_entity.pdbx_description
1 polymer ?
#
loop_
_entity_poly.entity_id
_entity_poly.type
_entity_poly.pdbx_seq_one_letter_code
_entity_poly.pdbx_strand_id
1 'polypeptide(L)'
;YIENHLRFVDDVEEPPKIFGVNYFLKDEDGKYLNGKQDKRIWLKWMERRIHGEFEALETPIGLIPKYSDLKQLFRDVLSKEYSVDQYRNQFRIRVPELLRKIERVSSKYREDVEEVPEELFVVLNAQRDRLVSAQEKHGDYIEPRVFDVVTVCCQ
;
A
#
# COMPACT_ATOMS: atom_id res chain seq x y z
N TYR A 1 11.43 0.47 21.02
CA TYR A 1 10.52 1.34 20.23
C TYR A 1 9.53 0.53 19.39
N ILE A 2 9.98 -0.38 18.52
CA ILE A 2 9.09 -1.23 17.71
C ILE A 2 8.20 -2.09 18.59
N GLU A 3 8.77 -2.70 19.64
CA GLU A 3 8.02 -3.47 20.61
C GLU A 3 6.87 -2.68 21.25
N ASN A 4 7.10 -1.39 21.58
CA ASN A 4 6.04 -0.54 22.11
C ASN A 4 4.86 -0.37 21.14
N HIS A 5 5.11 -0.35 19.83
CA HIS A 5 4.03 -0.28 18.83
C HIS A 5 3.28 -1.60 18.72
N LEU A 6 3.97 -2.73 18.87
CA LEU A 6 3.35 -4.05 18.89
C LEU A 6 2.46 -4.22 20.13
N ARG A 7 2.94 -3.80 21.30
CA ARG A 7 2.18 -3.87 22.56
C ARG A 7 1.06 -2.82 22.66
N PHE A 8 1.16 -1.71 21.93
CA PHE A 8 0.16 -0.64 21.99
C PHE A 8 -1.25 -1.12 21.68
N VAL A 9 -1.41 -2.11 20.80
CA VAL A 9 -2.74 -2.60 20.39
C VAL A 9 -3.36 -3.60 21.36
N ASP A 10 -2.59 -4.12 22.33
CA ASP A 10 -3.08 -5.16 23.26
C ASP A 10 -4.23 -4.65 24.15
N ASP A 11 -4.22 -3.36 24.48
CA ASP A 11 -5.21 -2.69 25.33
C ASP A 11 -6.16 -1.76 24.55
N VAL A 12 -6.21 -1.87 23.21
CA VAL A 12 -7.05 -1.01 22.36
C VAL A 12 -8.20 -1.82 21.76
N GLU A 13 -9.42 -1.55 22.23
CA GLU A 13 -10.64 -2.25 21.76
C GLU A 13 -10.85 -2.11 20.24
N GLU A 14 -10.62 -0.91 19.70
CA GLU A 14 -10.77 -0.61 18.27
C GLU A 14 -9.47 -0.02 17.70
N PRO A 15 -8.49 -0.86 17.31
CA PRO A 15 -7.21 -0.36 16.83
C PRO A 15 -7.35 0.40 15.51
N PRO A 16 -6.65 1.54 15.33
CA PRO A 16 -6.77 2.34 14.13
C PRO A 16 -6.18 1.60 12.91
N LYS A 17 -6.84 1.74 11.75
CA LYS A 17 -6.32 1.23 10.47
C LYS A 17 -5.06 2.01 10.09
N ILE A 18 -3.99 1.30 9.73
CA ILE A 18 -2.71 1.89 9.30
C ILE A 18 -2.67 1.98 7.77
N PHE A 19 -2.28 3.14 7.25
CA PHE A 19 -2.19 3.39 5.80
C PHE A 19 -0.77 3.79 5.39
N GLY A 20 -0.25 3.17 4.34
CA GLY A 20 0.99 3.56 3.68
C GLY A 20 0.72 4.47 2.49
N VAL A 21 1.42 5.61 2.41
CA VAL A 21 1.31 6.56 1.29
C VAL A 21 2.65 6.88 0.66
N ASN A 22 2.64 7.13 -0.65
CA ASN A 22 3.79 7.65 -1.37
C ASN A 22 3.38 8.75 -2.37
N TYR A 23 3.54 10.00 -1.96
CA TYR A 23 3.25 11.17 -2.80
C TYR A 23 4.37 11.49 -3.80
N PHE A 24 5.52 10.83 -3.67
CA PHE A 24 6.75 11.15 -4.38
C PHE A 24 7.08 10.15 -5.48
N LEU A 25 6.15 9.27 -5.83
CA LEU A 25 6.30 8.39 -6.99
C LEU A 25 6.56 9.20 -8.25
N LYS A 26 7.52 8.74 -9.04
CA LYS A 26 7.91 9.32 -10.33
C LYS A 26 7.75 8.31 -11.45
N ASP A 27 7.50 8.79 -12.65
CA ASP A 27 7.63 8.00 -13.88
C ASP A 27 9.10 7.87 -14.31
N GLU A 28 9.30 7.21 -15.45
CA GLU A 28 10.61 6.94 -16.06
C GLU A 28 11.32 8.24 -16.49
N ASP A 29 10.57 9.30 -16.77
CA ASP A 29 11.08 10.64 -17.09
C ASP A 29 11.39 11.47 -15.83
N GLY A 30 11.19 10.90 -14.63
CA GLY A 30 11.44 11.57 -13.35
C GLY A 30 10.37 12.57 -12.93
N LYS A 31 9.21 12.60 -13.61
CA LYS A 31 8.09 13.47 -13.30
C LYS A 31 7.21 12.84 -12.24
N TYR A 32 6.75 13.65 -11.28
CA TYR A 32 5.87 13.18 -10.21
C TYR A 32 4.52 12.70 -10.76
N LEU A 33 4.10 11.53 -10.28
CA LEU A 33 2.80 10.93 -10.60
C LEU A 33 1.64 11.56 -9.82
N ASN A 34 1.92 12.38 -8.81
CA ASN A 34 0.92 13.04 -7.97
C ASN A 34 0.98 14.56 -8.13
N GLY A 35 -0.18 15.20 -8.19
CA GLY A 35 -0.32 16.64 -7.99
C GLY A 35 -0.30 17.02 -6.51
N LYS A 36 0.06 18.26 -6.19
CA LYS A 36 0.12 18.77 -4.80
C LYS A 36 -1.21 18.65 -4.05
N GLN A 37 -2.33 18.75 -4.76
CA GLN A 37 -3.69 18.70 -4.20
C GLN A 37 -4.26 17.29 -4.15
N ASP A 38 -3.65 16.31 -4.82
CA ASP A 38 -4.14 14.93 -4.91
C ASP A 38 -4.17 14.26 -3.52
N LYS A 39 -3.41 14.78 -2.54
CA LYS A 39 -3.48 14.37 -1.12
C LYS A 39 -4.89 14.37 -0.52
N ARG A 40 -5.77 15.26 -1.00
CA ARG A 40 -7.16 15.33 -0.55
C ARG A 40 -7.93 14.05 -0.95
N ILE A 41 -7.61 13.49 -2.11
CA ILE A 41 -8.23 12.24 -2.61
C ILE A 41 -7.80 11.07 -1.76
N TRP A 42 -6.51 10.97 -1.45
CA TRP A 42 -5.96 9.87 -0.65
C TRP A 42 -6.58 9.83 0.75
N LEU A 43 -6.68 10.99 1.41
CA LEU A 43 -7.35 11.11 2.70
C LEU A 43 -8.85 10.75 2.63
N LYS A 44 -9.54 11.15 1.56
CA LYS A 44 -10.94 10.78 1.36
C LYS A 44 -11.15 9.30 1.09
N TRP A 45 -10.26 8.65 0.35
CA TRP A 45 -10.32 7.20 0.20
C TRP A 45 -10.10 6.48 1.55
N MET A 46 -9.15 6.93 2.36
CA MET A 46 -8.91 6.36 3.70
C MET A 46 -10.13 6.50 4.61
N GLU A 47 -10.76 7.68 4.66
CA GLU A 47 -12.00 7.90 5.40
C GLU A 47 -13.09 6.89 5.01
N ARG A 48 -13.34 6.72 3.70
CA ARG A 48 -14.33 5.76 3.19
C ARG A 48 -13.98 4.32 3.57
N ARG A 49 -12.70 3.96 3.55
CA ARG A 49 -12.22 2.64 4.00
C ARG A 49 -12.35 2.43 5.51
N ILE A 50 -12.20 3.49 6.31
CA ILE A 50 -12.38 3.42 7.76
C ILE A 50 -13.84 3.08 8.06
N HIS A 51 -14.80 3.79 7.44
CA HIS A 51 -16.24 3.55 7.61
C HIS A 51 -16.81 2.33 6.86
N GLY A 52 -15.97 1.54 6.18
CA GLY A 52 -16.42 0.34 5.46
C GLY A 52 -17.23 0.62 4.19
N GLU A 53 -17.15 1.84 3.66
CA GLU A 53 -17.94 2.26 2.49
C GLU A 53 -17.33 1.80 1.16
N PHE A 54 -15.99 1.66 1.11
CA PHE A 54 -15.26 1.26 -0.10
C PHE A 54 -14.65 -0.11 0.05
N GLU A 55 -14.67 -0.89 -1.04
CA GLU A 55 -13.89 -2.12 -1.20
C GLU A 55 -12.42 -1.78 -1.53
N ALA A 56 -11.59 -2.80 -1.72
CA ALA A 56 -10.20 -2.63 -2.13
C ALA A 56 -9.72 -3.82 -2.97
N LEU A 57 -8.61 -3.65 -3.67
CA LEU A 57 -7.91 -4.76 -4.31
C LEU A 57 -6.88 -5.34 -3.35
N GLU A 58 -6.85 -6.66 -3.23
CA GLU A 58 -5.85 -7.36 -2.42
C GLU A 58 -4.56 -7.60 -3.21
N THR A 59 -3.45 -7.06 -2.72
CA THR A 59 -2.14 -7.18 -3.37
C THR A 59 -1.12 -7.78 -2.41
N PRO A 60 0.05 -8.23 -2.91
CA PRO A 60 1.13 -8.72 -2.05
C PRO A 60 1.59 -7.73 -0.96
N ILE A 61 1.36 -6.43 -1.18
CA ILE A 61 1.74 -5.34 -0.26
C ILE A 61 0.57 -4.82 0.60
N GLY A 62 -0.57 -5.52 0.60
CA GLY A 62 -1.79 -5.10 1.29
C GLY A 62 -2.83 -4.56 0.32
N LEU A 63 -3.70 -3.69 0.84
CA LEU A 63 -4.89 -3.23 0.11
C LEU A 63 -4.63 -1.94 -0.66
N ILE A 64 -5.04 -1.90 -1.93
CA ILE A 64 -4.98 -0.70 -2.77
C ILE A 64 -6.39 -0.26 -3.22
N PRO A 65 -6.60 1.03 -3.52
CA PRO A 65 -7.88 1.52 -4.05
C PRO A 65 -8.26 0.91 -5.40
N LYS A 66 -9.57 0.78 -5.65
CA LYS A 66 -10.11 0.51 -7.00
C LYS A 66 -10.04 1.77 -7.86
N TYR A 67 -9.84 1.58 -9.16
CA TYR A 67 -9.84 2.69 -10.13
C TYR A 67 -11.15 3.49 -10.12
N SER A 68 -12.30 2.80 -10.05
CA SER A 68 -13.63 3.42 -10.01
C SER A 68 -13.77 4.45 -8.91
N ASP A 69 -13.31 4.08 -7.71
CA ASP A 69 -13.48 4.88 -6.50
C ASP A 69 -12.62 6.14 -6.58
N LEU A 70 -11.37 5.99 -7.02
CA LEU A 70 -10.48 7.13 -7.23
C LEU A 70 -11.01 8.03 -8.34
N LYS A 71 -11.45 7.47 -9.46
CA LYS A 71 -12.01 8.25 -10.56
C LYS A 71 -13.18 9.12 -10.10
N GLN A 72 -14.06 8.56 -9.28
CA GLN A 72 -15.18 9.28 -8.69
C GLN A 72 -14.70 10.38 -7.73
N LEU A 73 -13.79 10.05 -6.79
CA LEU A 73 -13.26 11.03 -5.84
C LEU A 73 -12.52 12.19 -6.52
N PHE A 74 -11.71 11.92 -7.55
CA PHE A 74 -11.01 12.97 -8.30
C PHE A 74 -11.98 13.93 -8.99
N ARG A 75 -13.08 13.40 -9.53
CA ARG A 75 -14.16 14.20 -10.11
C ARG A 75 -14.85 15.05 -9.05
N ASP A 76 -15.27 14.44 -7.94
CA ASP A 76 -16.13 15.11 -6.95
C ASP A 76 -15.38 16.12 -6.09
N VAL A 77 -14.12 15.85 -5.76
CA VAL A 77 -13.36 16.66 -4.80
C VAL A 77 -12.48 17.70 -5.48
N LEU A 78 -11.98 17.40 -6.69
CA LEU A 78 -11.03 18.23 -7.41
C LEU A 78 -11.53 18.69 -8.79
N SER A 79 -12.71 18.27 -9.22
CA SER A 79 -13.23 18.54 -10.57
C SER A 79 -12.21 18.16 -11.66
N LYS A 80 -11.48 17.06 -11.44
CA LYS A 80 -10.34 16.64 -12.26
C LYS A 80 -10.59 15.25 -12.84
N GLU A 81 -10.19 15.04 -14.09
CA GLU A 81 -10.17 13.71 -14.68
C GLU A 81 -9.00 12.87 -14.14
N TYR A 82 -9.29 11.61 -13.83
CA TYR A 82 -8.31 10.63 -13.40
C TYR A 82 -8.30 9.44 -14.36
N SER A 83 -7.21 9.29 -15.10
CA SER A 83 -7.09 8.31 -16.17
C SER A 83 -6.69 6.94 -15.64
N VAL A 84 -6.99 5.89 -16.42
CA VAL A 84 -6.54 4.52 -16.11
C VAL A 84 -5.01 4.45 -16.10
N ASP A 85 -4.32 5.19 -16.97
CA ASP A 85 -2.85 5.18 -17.00
C ASP A 85 -2.23 5.83 -15.75
N GLN A 86 -2.83 6.91 -15.23
CA GLN A 86 -2.42 7.47 -13.93
C GLN A 86 -2.54 6.44 -12.82
N TYR A 87 -3.67 5.72 -12.78
CA TYR A 87 -3.89 4.65 -11.82
C TYR A 87 -2.89 3.51 -11.95
N ARG A 88 -2.68 2.99 -13.16
CA ARG A 88 -1.70 1.93 -13.44
C ARG A 88 -0.29 2.35 -13.03
N ASN A 89 0.12 3.56 -13.36
CA ASN A 89 1.45 4.07 -13.01
C ASN A 89 1.64 4.21 -11.51
N GLN A 90 0.62 4.67 -10.79
CA GLN A 90 0.67 4.85 -9.33
C GLN A 90 0.65 3.53 -8.58
N PHE A 91 -0.20 2.58 -9.00
CA PHE A 91 -0.49 1.37 -8.22
C PHE A 91 0.09 0.06 -8.78
N ARG A 92 0.83 0.10 -9.91
CA ARG A 92 1.58 -1.10 -10.35
C ARG A 92 2.53 -1.59 -9.26
N ILE A 93 2.54 -2.89 -9.03
CA ILE A 93 3.45 -3.53 -8.07
C ILE A 93 4.79 -3.74 -8.77
N ARG A 94 5.83 -3.10 -8.23
CA ARG A 94 7.20 -3.15 -8.75
C ARG A 94 7.99 -4.14 -7.90
N VAL A 95 7.90 -5.42 -8.23
CA VAL A 95 8.35 -6.50 -7.35
C VAL A 95 9.85 -6.42 -7.05
N PRO A 96 10.75 -6.24 -8.04
CA PRO A 96 12.19 -6.14 -7.77
C PRO A 96 12.53 -5.02 -6.77
N GLU A 97 11.89 -3.85 -6.91
CA GLU A 97 12.09 -2.69 -6.03
C GLU A 97 11.60 -2.97 -4.61
N LEU A 98 10.46 -3.65 -4.48
CA LEU A 98 9.88 -3.99 -3.19
C LEU A 98 10.70 -5.06 -2.47
N LEU A 99 11.19 -6.08 -3.18
CA LEU A 99 12.10 -7.08 -2.63
C LEU A 99 13.42 -6.44 -2.17
N ARG A 100 14.02 -5.56 -2.99
CA ARG A 100 15.22 -4.79 -2.59
C ARG A 100 14.96 -3.91 -1.38
N LYS A 101 13.76 -3.32 -1.26
CA LYS A 101 13.37 -2.54 -0.07
C LYS A 101 13.31 -3.43 1.18
N ILE A 102 12.68 -4.60 1.09
CA ILE A 102 12.60 -5.54 2.22
C ILE A 102 13.99 -5.99 2.67
N GLU A 103 14.87 -6.33 1.72
CA GLU A 103 16.23 -6.73 2.03
C GLU A 103 16.97 -5.61 2.77
N ARG A 104 17.01 -4.40 2.18
CA ARG A 104 17.68 -3.25 2.79
C ARG A 104 17.15 -2.93 4.19
N VAL A 105 15.83 -3.00 4.38
CA VAL A 105 15.21 -2.77 5.71
C VAL A 105 15.64 -3.85 6.68
N SER A 106 15.58 -5.12 6.28
CA SER A 106 15.97 -6.25 7.11
C SER A 106 17.44 -6.20 7.54
N SER A 107 18.35 -5.91 6.61
CA SER A 107 19.79 -5.78 6.91
C SER A 107 20.05 -4.65 7.90
N LYS A 108 19.48 -3.46 7.66
CA LYS A 108 19.67 -2.29 8.55
C LYS A 108 19.20 -2.58 9.97
N TYR A 109 18.04 -3.25 10.13
CA TYR A 109 17.57 -3.59 11.47
C TYR A 109 18.43 -4.65 12.16
N ARG A 110 18.98 -5.63 11.43
CA ARG A 110 19.87 -6.64 12.03
C ARG A 110 21.26 -6.08 12.39
N GLU A 111 21.74 -5.11 11.63
CA GLU A 111 23.10 -4.56 11.79
C GLU A 111 23.16 -3.45 12.85
N ASP A 112 22.16 -2.56 12.86
CA ASP A 112 22.24 -1.31 13.62
C ASP A 112 21.39 -1.28 14.90
N VAL A 113 20.55 -2.28 15.12
CA VAL A 113 19.62 -2.32 16.25
C VAL A 113 19.86 -3.59 17.05
N GLU A 114 20.30 -3.41 18.29
CA GLU A 114 20.70 -4.50 19.20
C GLU A 114 19.55 -5.45 19.53
N GLU A 115 18.35 -4.91 19.75
CA GLU A 115 17.14 -5.69 20.05
C GLU A 115 15.99 -5.28 19.12
N VAL A 116 15.65 -6.17 18.19
CA VAL A 116 14.52 -6.03 17.27
C VAL A 116 13.55 -7.18 17.49
N PRO A 117 12.26 -6.91 17.72
CA PRO A 117 11.26 -7.97 17.82
C PRO A 117 11.22 -8.83 16.56
N GLU A 118 11.22 -10.16 16.73
CA GLU A 118 11.25 -11.13 15.62
C GLU A 118 10.00 -11.00 14.73
N GLU A 119 8.88 -10.54 15.31
CA GLU A 119 7.62 -10.25 14.63
C GLU A 119 7.83 -9.32 13.41
N LEU A 120 8.77 -8.38 13.49
CA LEU A 120 9.11 -7.52 12.36
C LEU A 120 9.59 -8.35 11.17
N PHE A 121 10.52 -9.28 11.40
CA PHE A 121 11.10 -10.12 10.35
C PHE A 121 10.10 -11.14 9.84
N VAL A 122 9.23 -11.69 10.70
CA VAL A 122 8.11 -12.54 10.30
C VAL A 122 7.21 -11.81 9.29
N VAL A 123 6.81 -10.57 9.58
CA VAL A 123 5.95 -9.78 8.69
C VAL A 123 6.66 -9.43 7.37
N LEU A 124 7.94 -9.05 7.44
CA LEU A 124 8.75 -8.74 6.25
C LEU A 124 8.94 -9.98 5.35
N ASN A 125 9.21 -11.15 5.93
CA ASN A 125 9.35 -12.40 5.20
C ASN A 125 8.02 -12.84 4.59
N ALA A 126 6.91 -12.73 5.32
CA ALA A 126 5.59 -13.04 4.76
C ALA A 126 5.24 -12.11 3.58
N GLN A 127 5.60 -10.83 3.63
CA GLN A 127 5.44 -9.92 2.49
C GLN A 127 6.35 -10.30 1.32
N ARG A 128 7.60 -10.67 1.59
CA ARG A 128 8.55 -11.16 0.58
C ARG A 128 7.99 -12.38 -0.14
N ASP A 129 7.45 -13.35 0.57
CA ASP A 129 6.93 -14.58 -0.01
C ASP A 129 5.71 -14.32 -0.91
N ARG A 130 4.78 -13.45 -0.46
CA ARG A 130 3.67 -13.00 -1.33
C ARG A 130 4.16 -12.31 -2.59
N LEU A 131 5.23 -11.51 -2.51
CA LEU A 131 5.83 -10.82 -3.65
C LEU A 131 6.47 -11.81 -4.62
N VAL A 132 7.24 -12.78 -4.14
CA VAL A 132 7.85 -13.83 -4.97
C VAL A 132 6.78 -14.66 -5.67
N SER A 133 5.77 -15.13 -4.94
CA SER A 133 4.66 -15.89 -5.55
C SER A 133 3.88 -15.07 -6.59
N ALA A 134 3.73 -13.76 -6.39
CA ALA A 134 3.08 -12.90 -7.38
C ALA A 134 3.98 -12.64 -8.60
N GLN A 135 5.30 -12.54 -8.39
CA GLN A 135 6.30 -12.39 -9.45
C GLN A 135 6.32 -13.61 -10.37
N GLU A 136 6.30 -14.81 -9.81
CA GLU A 136 6.25 -16.06 -10.57
C GLU A 136 5.00 -16.14 -11.47
N LYS A 137 3.87 -15.59 -11.02
CA LYS A 137 2.61 -15.63 -11.75
C LYS A 137 2.45 -14.51 -12.78
N HIS A 138 2.95 -13.32 -12.48
CA HIS A 138 2.61 -12.09 -13.22
C HIS A 138 3.82 -11.29 -13.71
N GLY A 139 5.03 -11.71 -13.38
CA GLY A 139 6.27 -11.02 -13.71
C GLY A 139 6.63 -9.87 -12.76
N ASP A 140 7.66 -9.11 -13.14
CA ASP A 140 8.28 -8.10 -12.28
C ASP A 140 7.40 -6.87 -12.01
N TYR A 141 6.55 -6.51 -12.97
CA TYR A 141 5.71 -5.32 -12.93
C TYR A 141 4.25 -5.70 -13.09
N ILE A 142 3.54 -5.79 -11.97
CA ILE A 142 2.19 -6.34 -11.92
C ILE A 142 1.17 -5.22 -11.99
N GLU A 143 0.27 -5.29 -12.97
CA GLU A 143 -0.82 -4.36 -13.17
C GLU A 143 -1.93 -4.56 -12.13
N PRO A 144 -2.52 -3.50 -11.54
CA PRO A 144 -3.54 -3.64 -10.50
C PRO A 144 -4.75 -4.51 -10.89
N ARG A 145 -5.08 -4.56 -12.19
CA ARG A 145 -6.25 -5.26 -12.73
C ARG A 145 -6.25 -6.77 -12.53
N VAL A 146 -5.11 -7.38 -12.19
CA VAL A 146 -5.01 -8.83 -11.98
C VAL A 146 -5.38 -9.25 -10.57
N PHE A 147 -5.56 -8.29 -9.66
CA PHE A 147 -5.87 -8.55 -8.26
C PHE A 147 -7.37 -8.60 -8.02
N ASP A 148 -7.76 -9.43 -7.06
CA ASP A 148 -9.15 -9.63 -6.68
C ASP A 148 -9.65 -8.48 -5.79
N VAL A 149 -10.94 -8.19 -5.94
CA VAL A 149 -11.64 -7.25 -5.05
C VAL A 149 -11.98 -7.99 -3.76
N VAL A 150 -11.56 -7.41 -2.64
CA VAL A 150 -11.99 -7.85 -1.31
C VAL A 150 -13.11 -6.97 -0.81
N THR A 151 -14.24 -7.60 -0.51
CA THR A 151 -15.37 -6.96 0.15
C THR A 151 -14.97 -6.56 1.57
N VAL A 152 -15.61 -5.51 2.09
CA VAL A 152 -15.52 -5.20 3.51
C VAL A 152 -16.24 -6.34 4.24
N CYS A 153 -15.49 -7.29 4.83
CA CYS A 153 -16.10 -8.19 5.81
C CYS A 153 -16.72 -7.32 6.89
N CYS A 154 -18.02 -7.46 7.11
CA CYS A 154 -18.66 -6.96 8.32
C CYS A 154 -17.88 -7.56 9.49
N GLN A 155 -17.27 -6.71 10.31
CA GLN A 155 -16.75 -7.10 11.62
C GLN A 155 -17.91 -7.60 12.48
#